data_AF-A0AAD9RUQ4-F1
#
_entry.id   AF-A0AAD9RUQ4-F1
#
_cell.length_a   1.000
_cell.length_b   1.000
_cell.length_c   1.000
_cell.angle_alpha   90.00
_cell.angle_beta   90.00
_cell.angle_gamma   90.00
#
_symmetry.space_group_name_H-M   'P 1'
#
loop_
_entity.id
_entity.type
_entity.pdbx_description
1 polymer ?
#
loop_
_entity_poly.entity_id
_entity_poly.type
_entity_poly.pdbx_seq_one_letter_code
_entity_poly.pdbx_strand_id
1 'polypeptide(L)'
;MIRWSPDGKAFIVHKSVQNVIEVYKVTKKMDGFISSASKVLEFPQKHIGQPVGLDIACTGRYIISCSEDNDLIIWDLKGQPLATIELKLGSTHRARVSPCGRFVTTSGFTPDVNVWEVVFSKTGDFKQVSKAFDLTGHSSGVYDFNYNADTSRMATVSKDGTYHFYDTKIEFEKGEDPHTLMTGTWDVTTPANIALSPNGEVLVITHGTSLSFYSTVTGSLDKTITDIFNNPITCVTFDALGEYVLVSGDKHIKIFRNITGYRAAIASAKYKLKQRQTSAMKERLEKIIVDSRRFLQEMGEDCPE
;
A
#
# COMPACT_ATOMS: atom_id res chain seq x y z
N MET A 1 -9.07 13.52 2.35
CA MET A 1 -7.82 12.75 2.10
C MET A 1 -6.75 13.69 1.54
N ILE A 2 -5.47 13.40 1.74
CA ILE A 2 -4.34 14.19 1.20
C ILE A 2 -3.28 13.25 0.61
N ARG A 3 -2.71 13.62 -0.53
CA ARG A 3 -1.58 12.91 -1.16
C ARG A 3 -0.55 13.87 -1.71
N TRP A 4 0.71 13.59 -1.42
CA TRP A 4 1.84 14.36 -1.92
C TRP A 4 2.27 13.88 -3.30
N SER A 5 2.72 14.80 -4.14
CA SER A 5 3.44 14.44 -5.35
C SER A 5 4.77 13.76 -4.99
N PRO A 6 5.26 12.85 -5.84
CA PRO A 6 6.51 12.13 -5.58
C PRO A 6 7.73 13.05 -5.37
N ASP A 7 7.73 14.23 -5.99
CA ASP A 7 8.79 15.24 -5.85
C ASP A 7 8.62 16.15 -4.63
N GLY A 8 7.53 16.01 -3.87
CA GLY A 8 7.22 16.80 -2.69
C GLY A 8 7.00 18.29 -2.95
N LYS A 9 6.69 18.68 -4.20
CA LYS A 9 6.44 20.08 -4.60
C LYS A 9 4.96 20.42 -4.68
N ALA A 10 4.08 19.44 -4.66
CA ALA A 10 2.64 19.63 -4.67
C ALA A 10 1.95 18.57 -3.83
N PHE A 11 0.69 18.81 -3.49
CA PHE A 11 -0.19 17.80 -2.94
C PHE A 11 -1.61 18.01 -3.43
N ILE A 12 -2.37 16.94 -3.51
CA ILE A 12 -3.80 16.97 -3.80
C ILE A 12 -4.59 16.72 -2.51
N VAL A 13 -5.70 17.43 -2.38
CA VAL A 13 -6.62 17.32 -1.25
C VAL A 13 -8.00 17.06 -1.79
N HIS A 14 -8.69 16.08 -1.23
CA HIS A 14 -10.13 15.99 -1.36
C HIS A 14 -10.80 16.72 -0.20
N LYS A 15 -11.70 17.65 -0.53
CA LYS A 15 -12.52 18.41 0.43
C LYS A 15 -13.89 17.79 0.54
N SER A 16 -14.19 17.21 1.70
CA SER A 16 -15.44 16.48 1.96
C SER A 16 -16.70 17.32 1.70
N VAL A 17 -16.75 18.55 2.19
CA VAL A 17 -17.95 19.41 2.12
C VAL A 17 -18.30 19.80 0.68
N GLN A 18 -17.30 20.08 -0.15
CA GLN A 18 -17.49 20.53 -1.53
C GLN A 18 -17.46 19.37 -2.54
N ASN A 19 -17.03 18.20 -2.08
CA ASN A 19 -16.75 17.02 -2.90
C ASN A 19 -15.84 17.29 -4.13
N VAL A 20 -14.85 18.16 -3.97
CA VAL A 20 -13.88 18.51 -5.02
C VAL A 20 -12.47 18.08 -4.65
N ILE A 21 -11.66 17.90 -5.68
CA ILE A 21 -10.22 17.68 -5.55
C ILE A 21 -9.51 19.00 -5.86
N GLU A 22 -8.76 19.51 -4.89
CA GLU A 22 -7.94 20.70 -5.05
C GLU A 22 -6.46 20.31 -5.12
N VAL A 23 -5.70 21.01 -5.97
CA VAL A 23 -4.25 20.86 -6.10
C VAL A 23 -3.58 22.07 -5.47
N TYR A 24 -2.62 21.80 -4.59
CA TYR A 24 -1.81 22.80 -3.93
C TYR A 24 -0.36 22.67 -4.34
N LYS A 25 0.27 23.81 -4.67
CA LYS A 25 1.71 23.86 -4.90
C LYS A 25 2.41 24.38 -3.66
N VAL A 26 3.53 23.75 -3.33
CA VAL A 26 4.30 24.03 -2.14
C VAL A 26 5.57 24.78 -2.52
N THR A 27 5.80 25.87 -1.81
CA THR A 27 7.05 26.61 -1.86
C THR A 27 7.85 26.27 -0.61
N LYS A 28 9.15 26.06 -0.76
CA LYS A 28 10.07 25.75 0.34
C LYS A 28 11.04 26.92 0.51
N LYS A 29 11.43 27.16 1.76
CA LYS A 29 12.54 28.05 2.11
C LYS A 29 13.87 27.39 1.72
N MET A 30 14.96 28.16 1.75
CA MET A 30 16.31 27.64 1.47
C MET A 30 16.75 26.52 2.43
N ASP A 31 16.22 26.52 3.65
CA ASP A 31 16.45 25.49 4.68
C ASP A 31 15.63 24.20 4.45
N GLY A 32 14.86 24.13 3.36
CA GLY A 32 14.04 22.97 3.01
C GLY A 32 12.66 22.91 3.69
N PHE A 33 12.38 23.78 4.66
CA PHE A 33 11.08 23.84 5.32
C PHE A 33 10.02 24.44 4.39
N ILE A 34 8.77 24.00 4.54
CA ILE A 34 7.64 24.52 3.78
C ILE A 34 7.42 25.99 4.17
N SER A 35 7.50 26.90 3.20
CA SER A 35 7.19 28.32 3.41
C SER A 35 5.70 28.57 3.36
N SER A 36 5.03 28.01 2.34
CA SER A 36 3.64 28.25 2.02
C SER A 36 3.11 27.21 1.04
N ALA A 37 1.81 26.96 1.08
CA ALA A 37 1.09 26.20 0.08
C ALA A 37 -0.03 27.06 -0.50
N SER A 38 -0.18 27.09 -1.82
CA SER A 38 -1.24 27.84 -2.50
C SER A 38 -2.04 26.93 -3.42
N LYS A 39 -3.37 27.13 -3.44
CA LYS A 39 -4.26 26.44 -4.39
C LYS A 39 -3.92 26.92 -5.80
N VAL A 40 -3.67 25.98 -6.71
CA VAL A 40 -3.35 26.28 -8.11
C VAL A 40 -4.38 25.73 -9.08
N LEU A 41 -5.12 24.71 -8.69
CA LEU A 41 -6.10 24.05 -9.55
C LEU A 41 -7.19 23.40 -8.70
N GLU A 42 -8.38 23.30 -9.28
CA GLU A 42 -9.53 22.59 -8.72
C GLU A 42 -10.11 21.72 -9.84
N PHE A 43 -10.29 20.44 -9.57
CA PHE A 43 -10.85 19.50 -10.54
C PHE A 43 -12.37 19.63 -10.55
N PRO A 44 -13.03 19.40 -11.69
CA PRO A 44 -14.48 19.45 -11.75
C PRO A 44 -15.09 18.39 -10.84
N GLN A 45 -16.16 18.74 -10.12
CA GLN A 45 -16.92 17.79 -9.32
C GLN A 45 -17.58 16.76 -10.22
N LYS A 46 -17.11 15.51 -10.16
CA LYS A 46 -17.63 14.38 -10.94
C LYS A 46 -18.17 13.25 -10.09
N HIS A 47 -17.65 13.07 -8.87
CA HIS A 47 -18.15 12.06 -7.95
C HIS A 47 -19.47 12.49 -7.31
N ILE A 48 -20.39 11.55 -7.19
CA ILE A 48 -21.66 11.72 -6.48
C ILE A 48 -21.43 11.48 -4.98
N GLY A 49 -20.91 10.30 -4.63
CA GLY A 49 -20.54 9.92 -3.26
C GLY A 49 -19.20 10.46 -2.78
N GLN A 50 -18.87 10.08 -1.54
CA GLN A 50 -17.61 10.47 -0.91
C GLN A 50 -16.44 9.65 -1.48
N PRO A 51 -15.35 10.32 -1.91
CA PRO A 51 -14.13 9.66 -2.29
C PRO A 51 -13.52 8.84 -1.14
N VAL A 52 -13.20 7.58 -1.45
CA VAL A 52 -12.52 6.62 -0.59
C VAL A 52 -11.08 6.38 -1.02
N GLY A 53 -10.73 6.76 -2.25
CA GLY A 53 -9.39 6.67 -2.81
C GLY A 53 -8.99 7.96 -3.52
N LEU A 54 -7.76 8.39 -3.29
CA LEU A 54 -7.12 9.53 -3.96
C LEU A 54 -5.63 9.21 -4.01
N ASP A 55 -5.02 9.27 -5.20
CA ASP A 55 -3.60 8.97 -5.35
C ASP A 55 -2.97 9.60 -6.60
N ILE A 56 -1.66 9.82 -6.57
CA ILE A 56 -0.87 10.39 -7.67
C ILE A 56 0.07 9.32 -8.20
N ALA A 57 0.04 9.06 -9.50
CA ALA A 57 0.97 8.10 -10.09
C ALA A 57 2.41 8.59 -9.94
N CYS A 58 3.33 7.70 -9.55
CA CYS A 58 4.75 8.03 -9.37
C CYS A 58 5.40 8.57 -10.67
N THR A 59 4.86 8.19 -11.82
CA THR A 59 5.27 8.68 -13.14
C THR A 59 4.91 10.15 -13.38
N GLY A 60 4.07 10.75 -12.53
CA GLY A 60 3.59 12.13 -12.68
C GLY A 60 2.70 12.33 -13.91
N ARG A 61 2.04 11.27 -14.41
CA ARG A 61 1.22 11.35 -15.64
C ARG A 61 -0.28 11.42 -15.39
N TYR A 62 -0.74 10.84 -14.29
CA TYR A 62 -2.16 10.82 -13.96
C TYR A 62 -2.38 10.82 -12.45
N ILE A 63 -3.62 11.16 -12.08
CA ILE A 63 -4.16 11.12 -10.72
C ILE A 63 -5.36 10.19 -10.76
N ILE A 64 -5.62 9.49 -9.66
CA ILE A 64 -6.86 8.73 -9.50
C ILE A 64 -7.71 9.34 -8.40
N SER A 65 -9.02 9.17 -8.55
CA SER A 65 -9.96 9.36 -7.46
C SER A 65 -11.05 8.32 -7.57
N CYS A 66 -11.49 7.78 -6.44
CA CYS A 66 -12.51 6.75 -6.40
C CYS A 66 -13.53 7.06 -5.32
N SER A 67 -14.81 6.93 -5.66
CA SER A 67 -15.97 7.09 -4.76
C SER A 67 -16.39 5.77 -4.14
N GLU A 68 -17.03 5.83 -2.97
CA GLU A 68 -17.74 4.70 -2.37
C GLU A 68 -18.80 4.10 -3.33
N ASP A 69 -19.40 4.92 -4.18
CA ASP A 69 -20.43 4.55 -5.17
C ASP A 69 -19.91 3.79 -6.40
N ASN A 70 -18.67 3.28 -6.36
CA ASN A 70 -18.03 2.46 -7.40
C ASN A 70 -17.51 3.21 -8.64
N ASP A 71 -17.47 4.54 -8.61
CA ASP A 71 -16.85 5.34 -9.68
C ASP A 71 -15.33 5.48 -9.44
N LEU A 72 -14.53 5.02 -10.39
CA LEU A 72 -13.09 5.31 -10.48
C LEU A 72 -12.84 6.27 -11.64
N ILE A 73 -12.27 7.43 -11.36
CA ILE A 73 -11.90 8.43 -12.36
C ILE A 73 -10.38 8.54 -12.42
N ILE A 74 -9.84 8.42 -13.63
CA ILE A 74 -8.45 8.71 -13.96
C ILE A 74 -8.39 10.11 -14.56
N TRP A 75 -7.55 10.96 -13.99
CA TRP A 75 -7.39 12.36 -14.39
C TRP A 75 -6.01 12.59 -14.98
N ASP A 76 -5.93 13.53 -15.92
CA ASP A 76 -4.66 14.18 -16.21
C ASP A 76 -4.29 15.13 -15.06
N LEU A 77 -3.06 15.66 -15.10
CA LEU A 77 -2.61 16.62 -14.08
C LEU A 77 -3.29 17.99 -14.14
N LYS A 78 -4.06 18.26 -15.20
CA LYS A 78 -4.83 19.50 -15.41
C LYS A 78 -6.29 19.35 -14.96
N GLY A 79 -6.66 18.20 -14.40
CA GLY A 79 -8.01 17.93 -13.90
C GLY A 79 -9.02 17.54 -14.99
N GLN A 80 -8.56 17.17 -16.18
CA GLN A 80 -9.41 16.59 -17.20
C GLN A 80 -9.56 15.08 -16.98
N PRO A 81 -10.79 14.54 -17.00
CA PRO A 81 -10.98 13.10 -16.89
C PRO A 81 -10.48 12.42 -18.17
N LEU A 82 -9.52 11.51 -18.01
CA LEU A 82 -9.00 10.66 -19.08
C LEU A 82 -9.87 9.41 -19.26
N ALA A 83 -10.35 8.84 -18.16
CA ALA A 83 -11.24 7.69 -18.14
C ALA A 83 -12.14 7.69 -16.89
N THR A 84 -13.29 7.05 -17.01
CA THR A 84 -14.21 6.77 -15.90
C THR A 84 -14.62 5.31 -15.98
N ILE A 85 -14.50 4.60 -14.86
CA ILE A 85 -14.69 3.16 -14.77
C ILE A 85 -15.71 2.90 -13.65
N GLU A 86 -16.76 2.17 -14.00
CA GLU A 86 -17.73 1.66 -13.03
C GLU A 86 -17.23 0.29 -12.50
N LEU A 87 -16.80 0.25 -11.25
CA LEU A 87 -16.10 -0.90 -10.67
C LEU A 87 -17.02 -2.08 -10.32
N LYS A 88 -18.32 -1.82 -10.11
CA LYS A 88 -19.35 -2.82 -9.73
C LYS A 88 -18.98 -3.66 -8.48
N LEU A 89 -18.33 -3.05 -7.48
CA LEU A 89 -17.88 -3.71 -6.25
C LEU A 89 -18.94 -3.71 -5.12
N GLY A 90 -20.17 -3.29 -5.42
CA GLY A 90 -21.23 -3.03 -4.43
C GLY A 90 -20.98 -1.74 -3.66
N SER A 91 -19.92 -1.70 -2.88
CA SER A 91 -19.34 -0.49 -2.27
C SER A 91 -17.83 -0.58 -2.37
N THR A 92 -17.18 0.50 -2.80
CA THR A 92 -15.71 0.53 -2.89
C THR A 92 -15.11 0.98 -1.57
N HIS A 93 -14.16 0.20 -1.04
CA HIS A 93 -13.48 0.50 0.22
C HIS A 93 -12.17 1.26 0.01
N ARG A 94 -11.41 0.90 -1.03
CA ARG A 94 -10.06 1.42 -1.28
C ARG A 94 -9.74 1.47 -2.77
N ALA A 95 -8.96 2.48 -3.16
CA ALA A 95 -8.30 2.56 -4.46
C ALA A 95 -6.90 3.16 -4.31
N ARG A 96 -5.89 2.60 -5.00
CA ARG A 96 -4.49 3.05 -4.96
C ARG A 96 -3.80 2.87 -6.31
N VAL A 97 -2.80 3.70 -6.58
CA VAL A 97 -1.89 3.50 -7.70
C VAL A 97 -0.75 2.58 -7.25
N SER A 98 -0.27 1.71 -8.14
CA SER A 98 0.89 0.88 -7.85
C SER A 98 2.18 1.72 -7.73
N PRO A 99 3.17 1.30 -6.95
CA PRO A 99 4.46 2.00 -6.84
C PRO A 99 5.20 2.17 -8.17
N CYS A 100 4.98 1.30 -9.16
CA CYS A 100 5.52 1.47 -10.53
C CYS A 100 4.70 2.46 -11.39
N GLY A 101 3.54 2.91 -10.92
CA GLY A 101 2.68 3.88 -11.59
C GLY A 101 1.94 3.34 -12.82
N ARG A 102 2.00 2.04 -13.08
CA ARG A 102 1.34 1.38 -14.22
C ARG A 102 -0.09 0.94 -13.90
N PHE A 103 -0.35 0.54 -12.65
CA PHE A 103 -1.61 -0.10 -12.28
C PHE A 103 -2.41 0.75 -11.29
N VAL A 104 -3.73 0.59 -11.36
CA VAL A 104 -4.69 1.09 -10.40
C VAL A 104 -5.44 -0.10 -9.85
N THR A 105 -5.41 -0.27 -8.54
CA THR A 105 -6.12 -1.36 -7.87
C THR A 105 -7.27 -0.82 -7.03
N THR A 106 -8.35 -1.59 -6.96
CA THR A 106 -9.57 -1.25 -6.23
C THR A 106 -10.08 -2.47 -5.47
N SER A 107 -10.57 -2.25 -4.26
CA SER A 107 -11.23 -3.29 -3.45
C SER A 107 -12.54 -2.78 -2.85
N GLY A 108 -13.45 -3.70 -2.51
CA GLY A 108 -14.78 -3.33 -2.04
C GLY A 108 -15.52 -4.47 -1.35
N PHE A 109 -16.85 -4.47 -1.47
CA PHE A 109 -17.72 -5.47 -0.87
C PHE A 109 -17.65 -6.84 -1.57
N THR A 110 -17.19 -6.87 -2.82
CA THR A 110 -16.89 -8.11 -3.55
C THR A 110 -15.61 -8.79 -3.04
N PRO A 111 -15.51 -10.12 -3.17
CA PRO A 111 -14.32 -10.86 -2.74
C PRO A 111 -13.06 -10.53 -3.54
N ASP A 112 -13.23 -10.14 -4.80
CA ASP A 112 -12.09 -9.90 -5.69
C ASP A 112 -11.55 -8.47 -5.55
N VAL A 113 -10.23 -8.35 -5.74
CA VAL A 113 -9.54 -7.07 -5.84
C VAL A 113 -9.13 -6.85 -7.31
N ASN A 114 -9.76 -5.86 -7.95
CA ASN A 114 -9.57 -5.62 -9.38
C ASN A 114 -8.32 -4.77 -9.62
N VAL A 115 -7.51 -5.17 -10.61
CA VAL A 115 -6.34 -4.43 -11.06
C VAL A 115 -6.52 -3.97 -12.51
N TRP A 116 -6.34 -2.68 -12.74
CA TRP A 116 -6.47 -2.02 -14.03
C TRP A 116 -5.12 -1.47 -14.48
N GLU A 117 -4.77 -1.64 -15.74
CA GLU A 117 -3.60 -1.01 -16.33
C GLU A 117 -3.97 0.32 -17.00
N VAL A 118 -3.22 1.38 -16.66
CA VAL A 118 -3.32 2.68 -17.33
C VAL A 118 -2.27 2.76 -18.44
N VAL A 119 -2.72 2.65 -19.68
CA VAL A 119 -1.84 2.54 -20.85
C VAL A 119 -1.59 3.92 -21.46
N PHE A 120 -0.31 4.24 -21.65
CA PHE A 120 0.15 5.43 -22.36
C PHE A 120 0.93 5.04 -23.62
N SER A 121 0.95 5.93 -24.62
CA SER A 121 1.80 5.79 -25.79
C SER A 121 3.28 5.98 -25.45
N LYS A 122 4.17 5.63 -26.39
CA LYS A 122 5.60 5.97 -26.30
C LYS A 122 5.85 7.49 -26.28
N THR A 123 4.93 8.27 -26.84
CA THR A 123 4.96 9.74 -26.84
C THR A 123 4.43 10.34 -25.53
N GLY A 124 3.87 9.52 -24.63
CA GLY A 124 3.36 9.95 -23.33
C GLY A 124 1.88 10.29 -23.30
N ASP A 125 1.16 10.10 -24.40
CA ASP A 125 -0.28 10.37 -24.50
C ASP A 125 -1.09 9.23 -23.88
N PHE A 126 -2.17 9.56 -23.18
CA PHE A 126 -3.11 8.57 -22.66
C PHE A 126 -3.75 7.78 -23.82
N LYS A 127 -3.79 6.45 -23.70
CA LYS A 127 -4.45 5.59 -24.69
C LYS A 127 -5.75 5.01 -24.18
N GLN A 128 -5.68 4.26 -23.08
CA GLN A 128 -6.84 3.55 -22.52
C GLN A 128 -6.54 3.09 -21.09
N VAL A 129 -7.60 2.63 -20.43
CA VAL A 129 -7.50 1.80 -19.23
C VAL A 129 -8.11 0.45 -19.53
N SER A 130 -7.40 -0.63 -19.22
CA SER A 130 -7.86 -2.00 -19.43
C SER A 130 -7.73 -2.82 -18.15
N LYS A 131 -8.66 -3.76 -17.93
CA LYS A 131 -8.54 -4.69 -16.81
C LYS A 131 -7.30 -5.57 -17.04
N ALA A 132 -6.41 -5.62 -16.07
CA ALA A 132 -5.17 -6.39 -16.14
C ALA A 132 -5.39 -7.80 -15.57
N PHE A 133 -5.74 -7.89 -14.29
CA PHE A 133 -6.00 -9.14 -13.58
C PHE A 133 -6.80 -8.86 -12.31
N ASP A 134 -7.27 -9.93 -11.66
CA ASP A 134 -7.91 -9.86 -10.34
C ASP A 134 -7.07 -10.62 -9.31
N LEU A 135 -7.05 -10.14 -8.07
CA LEU A 135 -6.62 -10.97 -6.94
C LEU A 135 -7.85 -11.67 -6.37
N THR A 136 -7.87 -12.99 -6.51
CA THR A 136 -8.99 -13.86 -6.08
C THR A 136 -8.58 -14.68 -4.85
N GLY A 137 -9.54 -15.43 -4.29
CA GLY A 137 -9.33 -16.36 -3.17
C GLY A 137 -10.10 -16.02 -1.90
N HIS A 138 -10.50 -14.76 -1.73
CA HIS A 138 -11.37 -14.37 -0.62
C HIS A 138 -12.82 -14.85 -0.83
N SER A 139 -13.54 -15.02 0.27
CA SER A 139 -14.96 -15.40 0.27
C SER A 139 -15.91 -14.26 0.67
N SER A 140 -15.35 -13.10 1.04
CA SER A 140 -16.10 -11.90 1.39
C SER A 140 -15.33 -10.62 1.05
N GLY A 141 -15.97 -9.46 1.22
CA GLY A 141 -15.45 -8.16 0.86
C GLY A 141 -14.08 -7.83 1.45
N VAL A 142 -13.22 -7.24 0.63
CA VAL A 142 -11.85 -6.87 0.98
C VAL A 142 -11.81 -5.46 1.54
N TYR A 143 -11.39 -5.32 2.80
CA TYR A 143 -11.32 -4.03 3.49
C TYR A 143 -10.17 -3.18 2.97
N ASP A 144 -9.00 -3.78 2.80
CA ASP A 144 -7.81 -3.05 2.40
C ASP A 144 -6.80 -3.95 1.67
N PHE A 145 -5.90 -3.32 0.93
CA PHE A 145 -4.79 -3.96 0.21
C PHE A 145 -3.57 -3.05 0.14
N ASN A 146 -2.37 -3.61 -0.07
CA ASN A 146 -1.16 -2.80 -0.25
C ASN A 146 -0.12 -3.50 -1.13
N TYR A 147 0.77 -2.70 -1.72
CA TYR A 147 1.89 -3.18 -2.54
C TYR A 147 3.19 -3.15 -1.74
N ASN A 148 4.16 -3.95 -2.16
CA ASN A 148 5.56 -3.69 -1.82
C ASN A 148 6.17 -2.64 -2.78
N ALA A 149 7.37 -2.15 -2.50
CA ALA A 149 7.93 -1.01 -3.22
C ALA A 149 8.20 -1.26 -4.70
N ASP A 150 8.47 -2.51 -5.11
CA ASP A 150 8.74 -2.87 -6.52
C ASP A 150 7.50 -3.36 -7.28
N THR A 151 6.31 -3.37 -6.66
CA THR A 151 5.04 -3.87 -7.25
C THR A 151 5.05 -5.37 -7.57
N SER A 152 6.05 -6.14 -7.14
CA SER A 152 6.08 -7.59 -7.36
C SER A 152 5.25 -8.37 -6.35
N ARG A 153 4.81 -7.75 -5.26
CA ARG A 153 4.00 -8.37 -4.22
C ARG A 153 2.84 -7.47 -3.82
N MET A 154 1.73 -8.11 -3.47
CA MET A 154 0.57 -7.45 -2.90
C MET A 154 0.04 -8.24 -1.70
N ALA A 155 -0.57 -7.55 -0.76
CA ALA A 155 -1.29 -8.16 0.34
C ALA A 155 -2.71 -7.59 0.42
N THR A 156 -3.68 -8.41 0.82
CA THR A 156 -5.08 -8.06 1.00
C THR A 156 -5.57 -8.52 2.37
N VAL A 157 -6.53 -7.81 2.97
CA VAL A 157 -7.21 -8.22 4.20
C VAL A 157 -8.72 -8.13 4.01
N SER A 158 -9.42 -9.22 4.36
CA SER A 158 -10.84 -9.38 4.07
C SER A 158 -11.69 -9.58 5.31
N LYS A 159 -12.97 -9.22 5.17
CA LYS A 159 -14.05 -9.52 6.11
C LYS A 159 -14.24 -11.02 6.35
N ASP A 160 -13.75 -11.89 5.47
CA ASP A 160 -13.78 -13.34 5.67
C ASP A 160 -12.83 -13.84 6.77
N GLY A 161 -12.03 -12.96 7.37
CA GLY A 161 -11.08 -13.30 8.43
C GLY A 161 -9.76 -13.84 7.98
N THR A 162 -9.48 -13.71 6.68
CA THR A 162 -8.19 -14.04 6.10
C THR A 162 -7.50 -12.80 5.56
N TYR A 163 -6.19 -12.89 5.48
CA TYR A 163 -5.36 -12.06 4.63
C TYR A 163 -4.67 -12.95 3.61
N HIS A 164 -4.45 -12.42 2.42
CA HIS A 164 -3.71 -13.11 1.37
C HIS A 164 -2.48 -12.30 0.99
N PHE A 165 -1.41 -13.00 0.63
CA PHE A 165 -0.17 -12.44 0.11
C PHE A 165 0.10 -13.05 -1.26
N TYR A 166 0.32 -12.20 -2.26
CA TYR A 166 0.36 -12.58 -3.66
C TYR A 166 1.71 -12.26 -4.30
N ASP A 167 2.12 -13.10 -5.24
CA ASP A 167 3.08 -12.76 -6.29
C ASP A 167 2.34 -12.12 -7.45
N THR A 168 2.64 -10.86 -7.73
CA THR A 168 2.05 -10.08 -8.81
C THR A 168 3.06 -9.78 -9.92
N LYS A 169 4.24 -10.40 -9.88
CA LYS A 169 5.20 -10.37 -10.98
C LYS A 169 4.84 -11.45 -12.01
N ILE A 170 3.83 -11.13 -12.80
CA ILE A 170 3.21 -12.04 -13.78
C ILE A 170 3.19 -11.42 -15.17
N GLU A 171 3.17 -12.26 -16.20
CA GLU A 171 2.92 -11.84 -17.57
C GLU A 171 1.42 -11.88 -17.89
N PHE A 172 0.64 -10.99 -17.26
CA PHE A 172 -0.83 -10.95 -17.42
C PHE A 172 -1.29 -10.74 -18.88
N GLU A 173 -0.47 -10.11 -19.73
CA GLU A 173 -0.74 -9.99 -21.17
C GLU A 173 -0.76 -11.35 -21.89
N LYS A 174 -0.10 -12.37 -21.32
CA LYS A 174 -0.16 -13.77 -21.77
C LYS A 174 -1.20 -14.60 -21.04
N GLY A 175 -2.01 -13.98 -20.18
CA GLY A 175 -3.05 -14.65 -19.38
C GLY A 175 -2.52 -15.37 -18.14
N GLU A 176 -1.32 -15.01 -17.65
CA GLU A 176 -0.88 -15.48 -16.33
C GLU A 176 -1.65 -14.76 -15.23
N ASP A 177 -2.13 -15.52 -14.23
CA ASP A 177 -2.82 -14.99 -13.07
C ASP A 177 -1.86 -14.81 -11.86
N PRO A 178 -2.16 -13.88 -10.94
CA PRO A 178 -1.41 -13.73 -9.70
C PRO A 178 -1.43 -15.00 -8.87
N HIS A 179 -0.30 -15.33 -8.24
CA HIS A 179 -0.20 -16.53 -7.42
C HIS A 179 -0.34 -16.18 -5.95
N THR A 180 -1.25 -16.83 -5.23
CA THR A 180 -1.32 -16.72 -3.77
C THR A 180 -0.10 -17.43 -3.17
N LEU A 181 0.82 -16.67 -2.58
CA LEU A 181 1.99 -17.19 -1.87
C LEU A 181 1.61 -17.71 -0.49
N MET A 182 0.65 -17.06 0.14
CA MET A 182 0.21 -17.40 1.49
C MET A 182 -1.19 -16.87 1.77
N THR A 183 -1.94 -17.67 2.53
CA THR A 183 -3.18 -17.26 3.20
C THR A 183 -2.99 -17.45 4.69
N GLY A 184 -3.28 -16.41 5.47
CA GLY A 184 -3.26 -16.48 6.93
C GLY A 184 -4.56 -15.93 7.51
N THR A 185 -4.80 -16.23 8.78
CA THR A 185 -5.96 -15.73 9.52
C THR A 185 -5.59 -14.54 10.40
N TRP A 186 -6.55 -13.68 10.65
CA TRP A 186 -6.42 -12.54 11.56
C TRP A 186 -7.69 -12.42 12.41
N ASP A 187 -7.63 -11.62 13.47
CA ASP A 187 -8.74 -11.49 14.42
C ASP A 187 -9.83 -10.55 13.89
N VAL A 188 -10.97 -11.11 13.48
CA VAL A 188 -12.08 -10.39 12.85
C VAL A 188 -12.91 -9.66 13.89
N THR A 189 -12.43 -8.50 14.30
CA THR A 189 -13.13 -7.66 15.27
C THR A 189 -13.81 -6.45 14.62
N THR A 190 -13.19 -5.89 13.58
CA THR A 190 -13.57 -4.59 12.98
C THR A 190 -12.99 -4.46 11.56
N PRO A 191 -13.39 -3.47 10.74
CA PRO A 191 -12.68 -3.15 9.51
C PRO A 191 -11.19 -2.94 9.77
N ALA A 192 -10.35 -3.52 8.90
CA ALA A 192 -8.91 -3.52 9.07
C ALA A 192 -8.21 -2.71 7.97
N ASN A 193 -7.09 -2.05 8.33
CA ASN A 193 -6.14 -1.50 7.35
C ASN A 193 -4.88 -2.35 7.31
N ILE A 194 -4.20 -2.33 6.16
CA ILE A 194 -3.02 -3.16 5.91
C ILE A 194 -1.85 -2.35 5.35
N ALA A 195 -0.64 -2.66 5.84
CA ALA A 195 0.61 -2.13 5.31
C ALA A 195 1.61 -3.26 5.06
N LEU A 196 2.19 -3.27 3.86
CA LEU A 196 3.25 -4.19 3.48
C LEU A 196 4.57 -3.43 3.50
N SER A 197 5.61 -4.03 4.08
CA SER A 197 6.94 -3.40 4.12
C SER A 197 7.49 -3.22 2.70
N PRO A 198 8.38 -2.24 2.48
CA PRO A 198 8.95 -1.97 1.15
C PRO A 198 9.58 -3.20 0.48
N ASN A 199 10.25 -4.05 1.27
CA ASN A 199 10.86 -5.31 0.81
C ASN A 199 9.86 -6.48 0.70
N GLY A 200 8.62 -6.31 1.15
CA GLY A 200 7.58 -7.32 1.11
C GLY A 200 7.69 -8.43 2.16
N GLU A 201 8.59 -8.31 3.14
CA GLU A 201 8.89 -9.36 4.13
C GLU A 201 8.04 -9.27 5.42
N VAL A 202 7.43 -8.11 5.69
CA VAL A 202 6.60 -7.88 6.87
C VAL A 202 5.26 -7.29 6.46
N LEU A 203 4.20 -7.87 7.01
CA LEU A 203 2.84 -7.40 6.87
C LEU A 203 2.32 -6.89 8.22
N VAL A 204 1.73 -5.71 8.22
CA VAL A 204 1.03 -5.16 9.40
C VAL A 204 -0.45 -5.09 9.09
N ILE A 205 -1.24 -5.71 9.96
CA ILE A 205 -2.71 -5.62 9.94
C ILE A 205 -3.13 -4.85 11.19
N THR A 206 -3.91 -3.80 10.99
CA THR A 206 -4.51 -3.03 12.08
C THR A 206 -5.96 -3.44 12.23
N HIS A 207 -6.40 -3.69 13.47
CA HIS A 207 -7.74 -4.13 13.80
C HIS A 207 -8.19 -3.41 15.07
N GLY A 208 -9.26 -2.64 14.95
CA GLY A 208 -9.76 -1.79 16.02
C GLY A 208 -8.68 -0.85 16.54
N THR A 209 -8.35 -1.00 17.81
CA THR A 209 -7.34 -0.21 18.55
C THR A 209 -5.95 -0.85 18.55
N SER A 210 -5.76 -1.96 17.84
CA SER A 210 -4.60 -2.83 17.95
C SER A 210 -3.93 -3.05 16.58
N LEU A 211 -2.67 -3.50 16.58
CA LEU A 211 -1.99 -3.92 15.36
C LEU A 211 -1.21 -5.23 15.55
N SER A 212 -1.14 -6.00 14.49
CA SER A 212 -0.46 -7.29 14.44
C SER A 212 0.56 -7.32 13.32
N PHE A 213 1.76 -7.80 13.63
CA PHE A 213 2.88 -7.97 12.71
C PHE A 213 3.01 -9.42 12.30
N TYR A 214 3.05 -9.68 11.01
CA TYR A 214 3.21 -10.99 10.41
C TYR A 214 4.46 -11.03 9.55
N SER A 215 5.20 -12.13 9.62
CA SER A 215 6.29 -12.42 8.68
C SER A 215 5.68 -13.04 7.42
N THR A 216 5.89 -12.42 6.26
CA THR A 216 5.42 -12.99 4.98
C THR A 216 6.32 -14.13 4.49
N VAL A 217 7.48 -14.31 5.12
CA VAL A 217 8.45 -15.37 4.81
C VAL A 217 8.06 -16.68 5.48
N THR A 218 7.63 -16.62 6.74
CA THR A 218 7.25 -17.79 7.54
C THR A 218 5.75 -17.97 7.66
N GLY A 219 4.98 -16.91 7.43
CA GLY A 219 3.54 -16.87 7.62
C GLY A 219 3.04 -16.84 9.05
N SER A 220 3.96 -16.69 10.01
CA SER A 220 3.64 -16.63 11.42
C SER A 220 3.34 -15.19 11.87
N LEU A 221 2.37 -15.07 12.78
CA LEU A 221 2.22 -13.89 13.62
C LEU A 221 3.45 -13.77 14.53
N ASP A 222 4.14 -12.62 14.48
CA ASP A 222 5.30 -12.33 15.32
C ASP A 222 4.89 -11.60 16.59
N LYS A 223 4.13 -10.50 16.47
CA LYS A 223 3.71 -9.71 17.62
C LYS A 223 2.37 -9.03 17.39
N THR A 224 1.56 -8.96 18.44
CA THR A 224 0.41 -8.06 18.51
C THR A 224 0.69 -7.00 19.57
N ILE A 225 0.43 -5.75 19.22
CA ILE A 225 0.44 -4.60 20.13
C ILE A 225 -1.01 -4.16 20.30
N THR A 226 -1.54 -4.34 21.50
CA THR A 226 -2.95 -4.07 21.79
C THR A 226 -3.15 -2.66 22.35
N ASP A 227 -4.37 -2.14 22.18
CA ASP A 227 -4.86 -0.92 22.82
C ASP A 227 -3.93 0.28 22.66
N ILE A 228 -3.41 0.46 21.44
CA ILE A 228 -2.52 1.60 21.13
C ILE A 228 -3.30 2.91 21.02
N PHE A 229 -4.61 2.87 20.82
CA PHE A 229 -5.51 4.03 20.82
C PHE A 229 -6.82 3.67 21.53
N ASN A 230 -7.58 4.67 21.93
CA ASN A 230 -8.94 4.53 22.46
C ASN A 230 -10.00 4.41 21.35
N ASN A 231 -9.76 5.01 20.17
CA ASN A 231 -10.60 4.81 18.98
C ASN A 231 -9.88 3.99 17.90
N PRO A 232 -10.62 3.46 16.90
CA PRO A 232 -10.02 2.67 15.85
C PRO A 232 -8.90 3.38 15.09
N ILE A 233 -7.88 2.62 14.73
CA ILE A 233 -6.78 3.06 13.88
C ILE A 233 -7.35 3.47 12.52
N THR A 234 -6.87 4.61 12.01
CA THR A 234 -7.36 5.20 10.75
C THR A 234 -6.42 4.95 9.58
N CYS A 235 -5.11 4.84 9.85
CA CYS A 235 -4.09 4.63 8.83
C CYS A 235 -2.86 3.96 9.43
N VAL A 236 -2.19 3.15 8.61
CA VAL A 236 -0.91 2.52 8.89
C VAL A 236 -0.04 2.59 7.65
N THR A 237 1.25 2.86 7.82
CA THR A 237 2.22 2.87 6.72
C THR A 237 3.62 2.59 7.22
N PHE A 238 4.48 2.08 6.34
CA PHE A 238 5.91 1.96 6.58
C PHE A 238 6.63 3.23 6.12
N ASP A 239 7.77 3.52 6.74
CA ASP A 239 8.73 4.43 6.12
C ASP A 239 9.37 3.77 4.87
N ALA A 240 10.09 4.57 4.08
CA ALA A 240 10.66 4.12 2.82
C ALA A 240 11.71 3.00 2.97
N LEU A 241 12.38 2.91 4.12
CA LEU A 241 13.36 1.86 4.40
C LEU A 241 12.73 0.63 5.08
N GLY A 242 11.49 0.76 5.58
CA GLY A 242 10.80 -0.29 6.32
C GLY A 242 11.31 -0.50 7.74
N GLU A 243 12.04 0.46 8.30
CA GLU A 243 12.54 0.44 9.67
C GLU A 243 11.48 0.82 10.70
N TYR A 244 10.48 1.62 10.31
CA TYR A 244 9.45 2.16 11.17
C TYR A 244 8.07 1.96 10.57
N VAL A 245 7.10 1.75 11.47
CA VAL A 245 5.67 1.75 11.16
C VAL A 245 5.04 2.96 11.82
N LEU A 246 4.40 3.79 11.00
CA LEU A 246 3.65 4.95 11.44
C LEU A 246 2.16 4.60 11.47
N VAL A 247 1.52 4.86 12.60
CA VAL A 247 0.11 4.54 12.82
C VAL A 247 -0.62 5.79 13.33
N SER A 248 -1.77 6.12 12.73
CA SER A 248 -2.57 7.26 13.14
C SER A 248 -3.92 6.86 13.73
N GLY A 249 -4.27 7.47 14.86
CA GLY A 249 -5.51 7.28 15.60
C GLY A 249 -5.62 8.33 16.70
N ASP A 250 -6.81 8.61 17.22
CA ASP A 250 -7.03 9.56 18.34
C ASP A 250 -6.36 10.94 18.20
N LYS A 251 -6.23 11.46 16.97
CA LYS A 251 -5.50 12.72 16.67
C LYS A 251 -3.98 12.66 16.93
N HIS A 252 -3.43 11.48 17.17
CA HIS A 252 -2.01 11.23 17.39
C HIS A 252 -1.43 10.36 16.27
N ILE A 253 -0.12 10.45 16.13
CA ILE A 253 0.66 9.51 15.32
C ILE A 253 1.62 8.81 16.27
N LYS A 254 1.56 7.47 16.30
CA LYS A 254 2.52 6.63 17.01
C LYS A 254 3.48 6.03 15.99
N ILE A 255 4.75 5.94 16.37
CA ILE A 255 5.82 5.39 15.53
C ILE A 255 6.38 4.18 16.26
N PHE A 256 6.38 3.03 15.60
CA PHE A 256 6.91 1.77 16.10
C PHE A 256 8.13 1.36 15.29
N ARG A 257 9.16 0.83 15.94
CA ARG A 257 10.29 0.20 15.24
C ARG A 257 9.85 -1.16 14.70
N ASN A 258 10.19 -1.47 13.46
CA ASN A 258 9.86 -2.75 12.81
C ASN A 258 10.82 -3.86 13.25
N ILE A 259 10.65 -4.36 14.48
CA ILE A 259 11.48 -5.46 15.03
C ILE A 259 11.28 -6.76 14.22
N THR A 260 10.04 -7.02 13.79
CA THR A 260 9.67 -8.16 12.93
C THR A 260 10.47 -8.17 11.63
N GLY A 261 10.82 -7.00 11.09
CA GLY A 261 11.66 -6.87 9.89
C GLY A 261 13.04 -7.51 10.02
N TYR A 262 13.68 -7.37 11.18
CA TYR A 262 14.99 -7.99 11.43
C TYR A 262 14.89 -9.52 11.52
N ARG A 263 13.84 -10.03 12.18
CA ARG A 263 13.57 -11.49 12.26
C ARG A 263 13.26 -12.07 10.88
N ALA A 264 12.40 -11.40 10.11
CA ALA A 264 12.04 -11.79 8.75
C ALA A 264 13.25 -11.76 7.80
N ALA A 265 14.11 -10.73 7.93
CA ALA A 265 15.34 -10.61 7.15
C ALA A 265 16.32 -11.77 7.42
N ILE A 266 16.47 -12.20 8.68
CA ILE A 266 17.28 -13.36 9.04
C ILE A 266 16.72 -14.64 8.39
N ALA A 267 15.41 -14.86 8.49
CA ALA A 267 14.75 -16.03 7.90
C ALA A 267 14.90 -16.06 6.37
N SER A 268 14.65 -14.92 5.71
CA SER A 268 14.81 -14.70 4.28
C SER A 268 16.25 -14.95 3.82
N ALA A 269 17.24 -14.41 4.54
CA ALA A 269 18.65 -14.58 4.21
C ALA A 269 19.11 -16.05 4.35
N LYS A 270 18.70 -16.74 5.42
CA LYS A 270 18.97 -18.17 5.60
C LYS A 270 18.36 -19.03 4.50
N TYR A 271 17.12 -18.72 4.11
CA TYR A 271 16.46 -19.41 3.01
C TYR A 271 17.24 -19.23 1.69
N LYS A 272 17.65 -17.99 1.38
CA LYS A 272 18.43 -17.66 0.17
C LYS A 272 19.82 -18.29 0.17
N LEU A 273 20.47 -18.44 1.32
CA LEU A 273 21.79 -19.08 1.47
C LEU A 273 21.76 -20.58 1.17
N LYS A 274 20.62 -21.26 1.34
CA LYS A 274 20.45 -22.68 0.96
C LYS A 274 20.45 -22.87 -0.56
N GLN A 275 20.21 -21.82 -1.33
CA GLN A 275 20.21 -21.85 -2.79
C GLN A 275 21.60 -21.55 -3.36
N ARG A 276 21.79 -21.79 -4.66
CA ARG A 276 23.05 -21.45 -5.33
C ARG A 276 23.21 -19.93 -5.39
N GLN A 277 24.18 -19.41 -4.65
CA GLN A 277 24.52 -17.99 -4.61
C GLN A 277 25.98 -17.76 -5.03
N THR A 278 26.27 -16.57 -5.55
CA THR A 278 27.65 -16.10 -5.78
C THR A 278 28.35 -15.81 -4.45
N SER A 279 29.69 -15.84 -4.42
CA SER A 279 30.46 -15.55 -3.18
C SER A 279 30.07 -14.21 -2.56
N ALA A 280 30.02 -13.15 -3.38
CA ALA A 280 29.65 -11.81 -2.93
C ALA A 280 28.22 -11.74 -2.35
N MET A 281 27.27 -12.50 -2.92
CA MET A 281 25.91 -12.54 -2.38
C MET A 281 25.86 -13.31 -1.05
N LYS A 282 26.61 -14.41 -0.92
CA LYS A 282 26.70 -15.14 0.35
C LYS A 282 27.22 -14.25 1.47
N GLU A 283 28.33 -13.55 1.24
CA GLU A 283 28.91 -12.60 2.20
C GLU A 283 27.90 -11.52 2.61
N ARG A 284 27.14 -10.97 1.65
CA ARG A 284 26.09 -9.99 1.94
C ARG A 284 24.97 -10.57 2.80
N LEU A 285 24.49 -11.77 2.51
CA LEU A 285 23.43 -12.43 3.26
C LEU A 285 23.88 -12.79 4.68
N GLU A 286 25.11 -13.29 4.83
CA GLU A 286 25.72 -13.57 6.14
C GLU A 286 25.87 -12.29 6.96
N LYS A 287 26.33 -11.20 6.34
CA LYS A 287 26.40 -9.89 7.00
C LYS A 287 25.03 -9.41 7.49
N ILE A 288 23.98 -9.54 6.68
CA ILE A 288 22.61 -9.19 7.08
C ILE A 288 22.18 -9.98 8.32
N ILE A 289 22.48 -11.28 8.38
CA ILE A 289 22.15 -12.13 9.52
C ILE A 289 22.88 -11.64 10.78
N VAL A 290 24.19 -11.37 10.67
CA VAL A 290 25.01 -10.91 11.80
C VAL A 290 24.55 -9.55 12.31
N ASP A 291 24.38 -8.57 11.41
CA ASP A 291 23.96 -7.23 11.77
C ASP A 291 22.55 -7.22 12.38
N SER A 292 21.62 -8.01 11.83
CA SER A 292 20.25 -8.11 12.37
C SER A 292 20.22 -8.79 13.74
N ARG A 293 21.02 -9.83 13.97
CA ARG A 293 21.14 -10.49 15.28
C ARG A 293 21.72 -9.57 16.33
N ARG A 294 22.79 -8.83 15.99
CA ARG A 294 23.39 -7.85 16.89
C ARG A 294 22.35 -6.80 17.31
N PHE A 295 21.60 -6.26 16.34
CA PHE A 295 20.55 -5.28 16.63
C PHE A 295 19.46 -5.84 17.55
N LEU A 296 18.98 -7.07 17.29
CA LEU A 296 17.98 -7.71 18.15
C LEU A 296 18.50 -7.94 19.58
N GLN A 297 19.76 -8.36 19.73
CA GLN A 297 20.39 -8.55 21.04
C GLN A 297 20.54 -7.22 21.81
N GLU A 298 20.97 -6.16 21.14
CA GLU A 298 21.07 -4.80 21.73
C GLU A 298 19.71 -4.29 22.23
N MET A 299 18.63 -4.67 21.56
CA MET A 299 17.25 -4.33 21.93
C MET A 299 16.63 -5.29 22.96
N GLY A 300 17.34 -6.35 23.36
CA GLY A 300 16.83 -7.37 24.30
C GLY A 300 15.74 -8.27 23.72
N GLU A 301 15.70 -8.43 22.40
CA GLU A 301 14.69 -9.18 21.67
C GLU A 301 15.15 -10.59 21.31
N ASP A 302 14.19 -11.53 21.20
CA ASP A 302 14.48 -12.90 20.81
C ASP A 302 15.05 -12.98 19.38
N CYS A 303 16.19 -13.65 19.28
CA CYS A 303 16.87 -13.93 18.01
C CYS A 303 16.42 -15.29 17.46
N PRO A 304 15.91 -15.36 16.22
CA PRO A 304 15.62 -16.66 15.60
C PRO A 304 16.89 -17.49 15.36
N GLU A 305 16.84 -18.76 15.79
CA GLU A 305 17.91 -19.77 15.66
C GLU A 305 18.36 -19.96 14.22
#